data_AF-A0AA40B1Y1-F1
#
_entry.id   AF-A0AA40B1Y1-F1
#
_cell.length_a   1.000
_cell.length_b   1.000
_cell.length_c   1.000
_cell.angle_alpha   90.00
_cell.angle_beta   90.00
_cell.angle_gamma   90.00
#
_symmetry.space_group_name_H-M   'P 1'
#
loop_
_entity.id
_entity.type
_entity.pdbx_description
1 polymer ?
#
loop_
_entity_poly.entity_id
_entity_poly.type
_entity_poly.pdbx_seq_one_letter_code
_entity_poly.pdbx_strand_id
1 'polypeptide(L)'
;MKLSLVAFLPAVLALPAVEPSGIASRQTAVATTDNYIFTLTLPQFTVKRNNKDPASLDWASDGCSSSPDNPFGFPFTPACHRHDFGYRNYKKQSRFTDANRKRIDDKFKTDLLYQCSSNGHGAVCRALADVYYAAVRAFGGSGASKREEEEEEDWVEIYEEKLAIYNQLVKEAQATGELWSLE
;
A
#
# COMPACT_ATOMS: atom_id res chain seq x y z
N MET A 1 64.72 -15.29 63.21
CA MET A 1 63.64 -16.06 62.54
C MET A 1 63.11 -15.22 61.39
N LYS A 2 63.21 -15.71 60.15
CA LYS A 2 62.74 -15.04 58.92
C LYS A 2 61.21 -15.18 58.84
N LEU A 3 60.48 -14.06 58.81
CA LEU A 3 59.04 -14.05 58.55
C LEU A 3 58.83 -13.72 57.06
N SER A 4 58.33 -14.69 56.31
CA SER A 4 58.05 -14.56 54.87
C SER A 4 56.67 -13.94 54.65
N LEU A 5 56.61 -12.96 53.74
CA LEU A 5 55.40 -12.31 53.27
C LEU A 5 54.68 -13.22 52.27
N VAL A 6 53.40 -13.54 52.51
CA VAL A 6 52.56 -14.28 51.54
C VAL A 6 51.52 -13.31 50.99
N ALA A 7 51.64 -12.99 49.70
CA ALA A 7 50.67 -12.19 48.96
C ALA A 7 49.59 -13.12 48.37
N PHE A 8 48.33 -12.90 48.75
CA PHE A 8 47.18 -13.56 48.14
C PHE A 8 46.69 -12.75 46.92
N LEU A 9 46.77 -13.36 45.74
CA LEU A 9 46.11 -12.86 44.52
C LEU A 9 44.64 -13.30 44.52
N PRO A 10 43.67 -12.41 44.28
CA PRO A 10 42.28 -12.81 44.09
C PRO A 10 42.10 -13.38 42.69
N ALA A 11 41.63 -14.62 42.61
CA ALA A 11 41.19 -15.23 41.35
C ALA A 11 39.82 -14.65 40.97
N VAL A 12 39.77 -13.84 39.91
CA VAL A 12 38.51 -13.31 39.36
C VAL A 12 37.89 -14.39 38.49
N LEU A 13 36.75 -14.94 38.92
CA LEU A 13 35.93 -15.85 38.13
C LEU A 13 35.22 -15.04 37.04
N ALA A 14 35.66 -15.18 35.79
CA ALA A 14 34.95 -14.65 34.63
C ALA A 14 33.73 -15.55 34.34
N LEU A 15 32.53 -15.01 34.55
CA LEU A 15 31.28 -15.62 34.08
C LEU A 15 31.18 -15.45 32.56
N PRO A 16 30.72 -16.45 31.79
CA PRO A 16 30.43 -16.26 30.38
C PRO A 16 29.25 -15.28 30.24
N ALA A 17 29.45 -14.19 29.52
CA ALA A 17 28.37 -13.34 29.09
C ALA A 17 27.48 -14.14 28.13
N VAL A 18 26.25 -14.47 28.56
CA VAL A 18 25.21 -14.91 27.64
C VAL A 18 24.86 -13.69 26.80
N GLU A 19 25.35 -13.64 25.57
CA GLU A 19 24.87 -12.64 24.63
C GLU A 19 23.38 -12.90 24.39
N PRO A 20 22.52 -11.88 24.48
CA PRO A 20 21.14 -12.02 24.04
C PRO A 20 21.22 -12.27 22.54
N SER A 21 21.07 -13.54 22.15
CA SER A 21 20.83 -13.91 20.76
C SER A 21 19.61 -13.11 20.35
N GLY A 22 19.82 -12.07 19.55
CA GLY A 22 18.77 -11.22 19.05
C GLY A 22 17.81 -12.09 18.25
N ILE A 23 16.74 -12.56 18.90
CA ILE A 23 15.58 -13.11 18.21
C ILE A 23 14.94 -11.91 17.53
N ALA A 24 15.45 -11.54 16.36
CA ALA A 24 14.67 -10.77 15.41
C ALA A 24 13.39 -11.58 15.22
N SER A 25 12.29 -11.09 15.80
CA SER A 25 10.96 -11.67 15.60
C SER A 25 10.81 -11.88 14.10
N ARG A 26 10.81 -13.15 13.65
CA ARG A 26 10.53 -13.51 12.27
C ARG A 26 9.08 -13.10 12.05
N GLN A 27 8.85 -11.85 11.61
CA GLN A 27 7.51 -11.37 11.31
C GLN A 27 6.88 -12.37 10.35
N THR A 28 5.66 -12.81 10.65
CA THR A 28 4.95 -13.74 9.79
C THR A 28 4.66 -13.05 8.45
N ALA A 29 4.53 -13.83 7.38
CA ALA A 29 4.18 -13.28 6.06
C ALA A 29 2.95 -12.37 6.12
N VAL A 30 1.94 -12.74 6.92
CA VAL A 30 0.73 -11.95 7.19
C VAL A 30 1.07 -10.59 7.83
N ALA A 31 1.84 -10.58 8.92
CA ALA A 31 2.23 -9.35 9.60
C ALA A 31 3.05 -8.43 8.70
N THR A 32 3.97 -8.99 7.91
CA THR A 32 4.76 -8.23 6.93
C THR A 32 3.88 -7.63 5.83
N THR A 33 2.95 -8.41 5.27
CA THR A 33 1.98 -7.90 4.29
C THR A 33 1.19 -6.72 4.85
N ASP A 34 0.68 -6.83 6.08
CA ASP A 34 -0.13 -5.78 6.70
C ASP A 34 0.71 -4.53 7.00
N ASN A 35 1.93 -4.71 7.50
CA ASN A 35 2.86 -3.60 7.72
C ASN A 35 3.15 -2.84 6.42
N TYR A 36 3.37 -3.56 5.32
CA TYR A 36 3.74 -2.96 4.03
C TYR A 36 2.60 -2.19 3.38
N ILE A 37 1.37 -2.65 3.56
CA ILE A 37 0.18 -1.97 3.03
C ILE A 37 -0.18 -0.79 3.93
N PHE A 38 -0.33 -1.00 5.23
CA PHE A 38 -1.00 -0.03 6.10
C PHE A 38 -0.07 0.89 6.89
N THR A 39 1.16 0.45 7.17
CA THR A 39 2.10 1.22 8.02
C THR A 39 3.13 1.98 7.18
N LEU A 40 3.68 1.36 6.13
CA LEU A 40 4.69 2.03 5.31
C LEU A 40 4.11 3.23 4.55
N THR A 41 4.92 4.27 4.39
CA THR A 41 4.66 5.30 3.39
C THR A 41 4.78 4.70 1.99
N LEU A 42 4.15 5.31 1.00
CA LEU A 42 4.21 4.82 -0.38
C LEU A 42 5.64 4.75 -0.94
N PRO A 43 6.53 5.73 -0.67
CA PRO A 43 7.95 5.60 -1.03
C PRO A 43 8.66 4.43 -0.35
N GLN A 44 8.40 4.18 0.94
CA GLN A 44 8.99 3.04 1.65
C GLN A 44 8.52 1.70 1.07
N PHE A 45 7.23 1.57 0.76
CA PHE A 45 6.69 0.40 0.07
C PHE A 45 7.35 0.21 -1.30
N THR A 46 7.55 1.30 -2.05
CA THR A 46 8.18 1.25 -3.38
C THR A 46 9.60 0.68 -3.31
N VAL A 47 10.37 1.04 -2.27
CA VAL A 47 11.69 0.44 -2.02
C VAL A 47 11.59 -1.07 -1.79
N LYS A 48 10.63 -1.52 -0.97
CA LYS A 48 10.40 -2.96 -0.71
C LYS A 48 10.01 -3.71 -1.98
N ARG A 49 9.10 -3.14 -2.78
CA ARG A 49 8.69 -3.69 -4.07
C ARG A 49 9.85 -3.84 -5.05
N ASN A 50 10.64 -2.79 -5.23
CA ASN A 50 11.74 -2.80 -6.19
C ASN A 50 12.81 -3.84 -5.84
N ASN A 51 13.00 -4.10 -4.54
CA ASN A 51 13.89 -5.14 -4.04
C ASN A 51 13.23 -6.53 -3.93
N LYS A 52 11.91 -6.64 -4.14
CA LYS A 52 11.11 -7.84 -3.86
C LYS A 52 11.42 -8.43 -2.49
N ASP A 53 11.50 -7.57 -1.48
CA ASP A 53 11.95 -7.94 -0.12
C ASP A 53 10.77 -7.90 0.86
N PRO A 54 10.36 -9.03 1.47
CA PRO A 54 10.94 -10.36 1.32
C PRO A 54 10.44 -11.07 0.05
N ALA A 55 11.28 -11.94 -0.52
CA ALA A 55 10.97 -12.68 -1.76
C ALA A 55 9.85 -13.72 -1.59
N SER A 56 9.46 -14.02 -0.36
CA SER A 56 8.37 -14.95 -0.03
C SER A 56 6.97 -14.39 -0.27
N LEU A 57 6.83 -13.07 -0.43
CA LEU A 57 5.55 -12.43 -0.74
C LEU A 57 5.31 -12.34 -2.25
N ASP A 58 4.04 -12.19 -2.63
CA ASP A 58 3.68 -11.99 -4.02
C ASP A 58 3.91 -10.54 -4.44
N TRP A 59 4.85 -10.33 -5.36
CA TRP A 59 5.20 -9.03 -5.91
C TRP A 59 4.75 -8.84 -7.36
N ALA A 60 4.00 -9.79 -7.93
CA ALA A 60 3.45 -9.64 -9.28
C ALA A 60 2.47 -8.46 -9.30
N SER A 61 2.48 -7.70 -10.40
CA SER A 61 1.64 -6.52 -10.56
C SER A 61 1.58 -6.17 -12.05
N ASP A 62 0.38 -5.94 -12.53
CA ASP A 62 0.07 -5.37 -13.85
C ASP A 62 -0.11 -3.85 -13.79
N GLY A 63 0.08 -3.26 -12.60
CA GLY A 63 -0.02 -1.82 -12.41
C GLY A 63 -1.46 -1.37 -12.62
N CYS A 64 -1.67 -0.29 -13.34
CA CYS A 64 -3.01 0.26 -13.56
C CYS A 64 -3.66 -0.27 -14.86
N SER A 65 -3.21 -1.40 -15.42
CA SER A 65 -3.66 -1.88 -16.74
C SER A 65 -5.15 -2.21 -16.82
N SER A 66 -5.79 -2.55 -15.69
CA SER A 66 -7.24 -2.81 -15.61
C SER A 66 -8.00 -1.63 -14.99
N SER A 67 -7.39 -0.44 -14.90
CA SER A 67 -7.98 0.76 -14.31
C SER A 67 -8.61 1.66 -15.38
N PRO A 68 -9.48 2.61 -14.99
CA PRO A 68 -9.99 3.64 -15.90
C PRO A 68 -8.85 4.41 -16.58
N ASP A 69 -9.11 4.98 -17.76
CA ASP A 69 -8.09 5.71 -18.52
C ASP A 69 -7.49 6.87 -17.72
N ASN A 70 -6.19 7.09 -17.90
CA ASN A 70 -5.44 8.20 -17.32
C ASN A 70 -4.71 8.97 -18.42
N PRO A 71 -5.45 9.72 -19.26
CA PRO A 71 -4.91 10.34 -20.46
C PRO A 71 -3.92 11.47 -20.15
N PHE A 72 -3.97 12.03 -18.94
CA PHE A 72 -3.08 13.11 -18.49
C PHE A 72 -1.82 12.61 -17.79
N GLY A 73 -1.63 11.29 -17.68
CA GLY A 73 -0.39 10.71 -17.17
C GLY A 73 -0.13 10.96 -15.68
N PHE A 74 -1.19 11.07 -14.85
CA PHE A 74 -1.00 11.21 -13.41
C PHE A 74 -0.23 10.00 -12.84
N PRO A 75 0.69 10.18 -11.88
CA PRO A 75 1.66 9.15 -11.47
C PRO A 75 1.04 8.09 -10.52
N PHE A 76 -0.01 7.40 -10.96
CA PHE A 76 -0.76 6.44 -10.15
C PHE A 76 -0.13 5.05 -10.06
N THR A 77 0.85 4.74 -10.90
CA THR A 77 1.52 3.43 -10.95
C THR A 77 2.00 2.92 -9.57
N PRO A 78 2.66 3.74 -8.70
CA PRO A 78 3.06 3.26 -7.38
C PRO A 78 1.87 2.89 -6.48
N ALA A 79 0.74 3.59 -6.59
CA ALA A 79 -0.49 3.27 -5.86
C ALA A 79 -1.06 1.93 -6.33
N CYS A 80 -1.18 1.73 -7.64
CA CYS A 80 -1.67 0.48 -8.24
C CYS A 80 -0.79 -0.71 -7.83
N HIS A 81 0.53 -0.53 -7.82
CA HIS A 81 1.45 -1.56 -7.34
C HIS A 81 1.18 -2.00 -5.89
N ARG A 82 0.82 -1.08 -4.99
CA ARG A 82 0.52 -1.42 -3.60
C ARG A 82 -0.85 -2.08 -3.45
N HIS A 83 -1.82 -1.63 -4.24
CA HIS A 83 -3.14 -2.25 -4.33
C HIS A 83 -3.05 -3.71 -4.79
N ASP A 84 -2.32 -3.96 -5.90
CA ASP A 84 -2.06 -5.31 -6.43
C ASP A 84 -1.38 -6.21 -5.39
N PHE A 85 -0.36 -5.69 -4.71
CA PHE A 85 0.32 -6.41 -3.64
C PHE A 85 -0.65 -6.83 -2.54
N GLY A 86 -1.54 -5.92 -2.11
CA GLY A 86 -2.58 -6.21 -1.13
C GLY A 86 -3.51 -7.32 -1.62
N TYR A 87 -4.09 -7.16 -2.80
CA TYR A 87 -5.03 -8.11 -3.38
C TYR A 87 -4.43 -9.50 -3.52
N ARG A 88 -3.24 -9.61 -4.11
CA ARG A 88 -2.61 -10.91 -4.39
C ARG A 88 -2.20 -11.62 -3.12
N ASN A 89 -1.58 -10.92 -2.16
CA ASN A 89 -1.14 -11.55 -0.92
C ASN A 89 -2.34 -11.93 -0.04
N TYR A 90 -3.37 -11.09 0.08
CA TYR A 90 -4.56 -11.45 0.86
C TYR A 90 -5.32 -12.65 0.27
N LYS A 91 -5.41 -12.75 -1.06
CA LYS A 91 -5.98 -13.92 -1.75
C LYS A 91 -5.15 -15.17 -1.48
N LYS A 92 -3.82 -15.11 -1.64
CA LYS A 92 -2.91 -16.24 -1.34
C LYS A 92 -2.94 -16.66 0.12
N GLN A 93 -3.17 -15.71 1.03
CA GLN A 93 -3.25 -15.93 2.47
C GLN A 93 -4.68 -16.31 2.91
N SER A 94 -5.60 -16.57 1.98
CA SER A 94 -6.99 -17.00 2.25
C SER A 94 -7.77 -16.08 3.20
N ARG A 95 -7.55 -14.76 3.09
CA ARG A 95 -8.15 -13.74 3.97
C ARG A 95 -8.69 -12.53 3.21
N PHE A 96 -9.00 -12.70 1.93
CA PHE A 96 -9.57 -11.66 1.07
C PHE A 96 -11.10 -11.59 1.23
N THR A 97 -11.53 -11.19 2.42
CA THR A 97 -12.94 -10.86 2.75
C THR A 97 -13.28 -9.44 2.31
N ASP A 98 -14.57 -9.07 2.29
CA ASP A 98 -14.98 -7.71 1.92
C ASP A 98 -14.42 -6.63 2.82
N ALA A 99 -14.49 -6.84 4.13
CA ALA A 99 -13.90 -5.90 5.09
C ALA A 99 -12.40 -5.67 4.82
N ASN A 100 -11.65 -6.72 4.47
CA ASN A 100 -10.23 -6.60 4.16
C ASN A 100 -9.98 -5.97 2.80
N ARG A 101 -10.80 -6.30 1.79
CA ARG A 101 -10.77 -5.68 0.47
C ARG A 101 -11.00 -4.18 0.57
N LYS A 102 -12.07 -3.76 1.27
CA LYS A 102 -12.38 -2.36 1.53
C LYS A 102 -11.20 -1.62 2.17
N ARG A 103 -10.53 -2.21 3.17
CA ARG A 103 -9.34 -1.61 3.78
C ARG A 103 -8.20 -1.40 2.77
N ILE A 104 -8.00 -2.34 1.85
CA ILE A 104 -6.99 -2.22 0.79
C ILE A 104 -7.40 -1.12 -0.21
N ASP A 105 -8.68 -1.05 -0.59
CA ASP A 105 -9.22 -0.03 -1.50
C ASP A 105 -9.14 1.38 -0.88
N ASP A 106 -9.45 1.53 0.41
CA ASP A 106 -9.32 2.79 1.17
C ASP A 106 -7.85 3.25 1.19
N LYS A 107 -6.92 2.29 1.35
CA LYS A 107 -5.48 2.58 1.31
C LYS A 107 -5.00 2.96 -0.09
N PHE A 108 -5.57 2.35 -1.13
CA PHE A 108 -5.32 2.73 -2.52
C PHE A 108 -5.79 4.16 -2.81
N LYS A 109 -7.00 4.54 -2.39
CA LYS A 109 -7.47 5.94 -2.47
C LYS A 109 -6.48 6.90 -1.80
N THR A 110 -6.03 6.57 -0.60
CA THR A 110 -5.03 7.37 0.13
C THR A 110 -3.75 7.57 -0.67
N ASP A 111 -3.27 6.53 -1.37
CA ASP A 111 -2.07 6.62 -2.21
C ASP A 111 -2.25 7.44 -3.48
N LEU A 112 -3.39 7.30 -4.14
CA LEU A 112 -3.72 8.10 -5.32
C LEU A 112 -3.75 9.59 -4.96
N LEU A 113 -4.40 9.93 -3.85
CA LEU A 113 -4.44 11.30 -3.34
C LEU A 113 -3.05 11.80 -2.92
N TYR A 114 -2.22 10.95 -2.31
CA TYR A 114 -0.82 11.26 -2.02
C TYR A 114 -0.06 11.60 -3.32
N GLN A 115 -0.20 10.79 -4.37
CA GLN A 115 0.43 11.05 -5.67
C GLN A 115 -0.02 12.39 -6.27
N CYS A 116 -1.29 12.75 -6.13
CA CYS A 116 -1.76 14.06 -6.57
C CYS A 116 -1.09 15.19 -5.78
N SER A 117 -1.03 15.09 -4.45
CA SER A 117 -0.41 16.14 -3.63
C SER A 117 1.10 16.27 -3.80
N SER A 118 1.84 15.15 -3.83
CA SER A 118 3.31 15.16 -3.80
C SER A 118 3.94 15.55 -5.12
N ASN A 119 3.21 15.40 -6.23
CA ASN A 119 3.67 15.81 -7.55
C ASN A 119 3.04 17.15 -8.01
N GLY A 120 2.34 17.84 -7.11
CA GLY A 120 1.76 19.16 -7.41
C GLY A 120 0.57 19.13 -8.38
N HIS A 121 -0.16 18.01 -8.46
CA HIS A 121 -1.35 17.90 -9.31
C HIS A 121 -2.62 18.41 -8.60
N GLY A 122 -3.47 19.07 -9.39
CA GLY A 122 -4.64 19.80 -8.90
C GLY A 122 -5.91 18.94 -8.73
N ALA A 123 -7.06 19.62 -8.82
CA ALA A 123 -8.38 19.02 -8.62
C ALA A 123 -8.68 17.87 -9.59
N VAL A 124 -8.26 17.98 -10.86
CA VAL A 124 -8.47 16.95 -11.88
C VAL A 124 -7.81 15.62 -11.51
N CYS A 125 -6.60 15.64 -10.94
CA CYS A 125 -5.93 14.42 -10.47
C CYS A 125 -6.72 13.77 -9.33
N ARG A 126 -7.16 14.57 -8.36
CA ARG A 126 -7.94 14.07 -7.22
C ARG A 126 -9.29 13.50 -7.66
N ALA A 127 -9.94 14.12 -8.65
CA ALA A 127 -11.16 13.61 -9.24
C ALA A 127 -10.92 12.26 -9.95
N LEU A 128 -9.83 12.11 -10.72
CA LEU A 128 -9.50 10.81 -11.30
C LEU A 128 -9.17 9.76 -10.23
N ALA A 129 -8.53 10.16 -9.12
CA ALA A 129 -8.29 9.28 -7.99
C ALA A 129 -9.60 8.76 -7.37
N ASP A 130 -10.64 9.61 -7.29
CA ASP A 130 -11.97 9.18 -6.85
C ASP A 130 -12.63 8.21 -7.83
N VAL A 131 -12.47 8.42 -9.14
CA VAL A 131 -12.94 7.47 -10.18
C VAL A 131 -12.25 6.11 -10.04
N TYR A 132 -10.93 6.10 -9.84
CA TYR A 132 -10.16 4.87 -9.65
C TYR A 132 -10.61 4.11 -8.41
N TYR A 133 -10.84 4.81 -7.30
CA TYR A 133 -11.35 4.21 -6.08
C TYR A 133 -12.75 3.62 -6.30
N ALA A 134 -13.68 4.38 -6.89
CA ALA A 134 -15.04 3.88 -7.16
C ALA A 134 -15.02 2.65 -8.07
N ALA A 135 -14.14 2.62 -9.09
CA ALA A 135 -13.99 1.48 -9.98
C ALA A 135 -13.54 0.20 -9.26
N VAL A 136 -12.56 0.27 -8.35
CA VAL A 136 -12.12 -0.93 -7.60
C VAL A 136 -13.18 -1.40 -6.60
N ARG A 137 -13.98 -0.47 -6.05
CA ARG A 137 -15.13 -0.82 -5.20
C ARG A 137 -16.23 -1.51 -6.00
N ALA A 138 -16.60 -0.99 -7.17
CA ALA A 138 -17.64 -1.56 -8.02
C ALA A 138 -17.25 -2.91 -8.65
N PHE A 139 -16.00 -3.03 -9.13
CA PHE A 139 -15.63 -4.12 -10.05
C PHE A 139 -14.53 -5.05 -9.51
N GLY A 140 -13.84 -4.67 -8.43
CA GLY A 140 -12.69 -5.42 -7.88
C GLY A 140 -13.04 -6.66 -7.05
N GLY A 141 -14.32 -6.86 -6.72
CA GLY A 141 -14.82 -8.01 -5.96
C GLY A 141 -14.86 -9.33 -6.75
N SER A 142 -14.82 -10.43 -6.02
CA SER A 142 -15.11 -11.81 -6.47
C SER A 142 -16.38 -12.38 -5.80
N GLY A 143 -16.89 -13.54 -6.21
CA GLY A 143 -18.23 -14.03 -5.82
C GLY A 143 -18.61 -14.06 -4.32
N ALA A 144 -17.68 -14.28 -3.38
CA ALA A 144 -17.97 -14.16 -1.95
C ALA A 144 -18.08 -12.69 -1.52
N SER A 145 -17.17 -11.87 -2.03
CA SER A 145 -17.03 -10.43 -1.78
C SER A 145 -18.04 -9.52 -2.52
N LYS A 146 -18.78 -10.06 -3.49
CA LYS A 146 -19.86 -9.31 -4.17
C LYS A 146 -21.19 -9.44 -3.44
N ARG A 147 -21.43 -10.58 -2.78
CA ARG A 147 -22.70 -10.89 -2.12
C ARG A 147 -22.91 -10.16 -0.79
N GLU A 148 -21.84 -9.73 -0.10
CA GLU A 148 -21.99 -8.95 1.15
C GLU A 148 -22.10 -7.44 0.87
N GLU A 149 -21.53 -6.94 -0.24
CA GLU A 149 -21.60 -5.51 -0.62
C GLU A 149 -22.92 -5.09 -1.27
N GLU A 150 -23.68 -6.02 -1.85
CA GLU A 150 -24.97 -5.77 -2.51
C GLU A 150 -26.06 -5.18 -1.56
N GLU A 151 -25.81 -5.11 -0.24
CA GLU A 151 -26.75 -4.54 0.74
C GLU A 151 -26.40 -3.12 1.24
N GLU A 152 -25.26 -2.52 0.85
CA GLU A 152 -24.76 -1.28 1.51
C GLU A 152 -24.70 -0.02 0.60
N GLU A 153 -24.23 -0.07 -0.66
CA GLU A 153 -24.14 1.08 -1.59
C GLU A 153 -24.04 0.62 -3.06
N ASP A 154 -24.76 1.25 -4.01
CA ASP A 154 -24.58 1.00 -5.45
C ASP A 154 -23.30 1.67 -5.96
N TRP A 155 -22.20 0.94 -5.88
CA TRP A 155 -20.89 1.42 -6.31
C TRP A 155 -20.80 1.69 -7.81
N VAL A 156 -21.68 1.11 -8.64
CA VAL A 156 -21.72 1.41 -10.08
C VAL A 156 -22.27 2.81 -10.30
N GLU A 157 -23.37 3.15 -9.62
CA GLU A 157 -23.92 4.52 -9.65
C GLU A 157 -22.90 5.54 -9.14
N ILE A 158 -22.21 5.24 -8.03
CA ILE A 158 -21.15 6.12 -7.50
C ILE A 158 -20.00 6.28 -8.50
N TYR A 159 -19.59 5.21 -9.18
CA TYR A 159 -18.56 5.27 -10.22
C TYR A 159 -18.96 6.20 -11.37
N GLU A 160 -20.20 6.08 -11.86
CA GLU A 160 -20.73 6.94 -12.92
C GLU A 160 -20.78 8.41 -12.48
N GLU A 161 -21.19 8.69 -11.24
CA GLU A 161 -21.17 10.04 -10.66
C GLU A 161 -19.75 10.61 -10.61
N LYS A 162 -18.77 9.85 -10.10
CA LYS A 162 -17.37 10.32 -10.03
C LYS A 162 -16.78 10.53 -11.42
N LEU A 163 -17.13 9.68 -12.38
CA LEU A 163 -16.69 9.84 -13.77
C LEU A 163 -17.26 11.11 -14.39
N ALA A 164 -18.54 11.42 -14.14
CA ALA A 164 -19.16 12.65 -14.60
C ALA A 164 -18.48 13.90 -13.99
N ILE A 165 -18.19 13.89 -12.69
CA ILE A 165 -17.48 14.98 -12.00
C ILE A 165 -16.07 15.17 -12.59
N TYR A 166 -15.32 14.08 -12.78
CA TYR A 166 -14.00 14.14 -13.40
C TYR A 166 -14.06 14.76 -14.80
N ASN A 167 -14.99 14.31 -15.64
CA ASN A 167 -15.16 14.83 -17.01
C ASN A 167 -15.54 16.31 -17.02
N GLN A 168 -16.35 16.76 -16.06
CA GLN A 168 -16.69 18.18 -15.93
C GLN A 168 -15.47 19.02 -15.54
N LEU A 169 -14.69 18.58 -14.56
CA LEU A 169 -13.47 19.28 -14.13
C LEU A 169 -12.40 19.33 -15.23
N VAL A 170 -12.29 18.28 -16.04
CA VAL A 170 -11.40 18.28 -17.22
C VAL A 170 -11.81 19.39 -18.20
N LYS A 171 -13.11 19.49 -18.52
CA LYS A 171 -13.62 20.53 -19.43
C LYS A 171 -13.37 21.94 -18.89
N GLU A 172 -13.60 22.15 -17.60
CA GLU A 172 -13.34 23.44 -16.95
C GLU A 172 -11.87 23.81 -16.98
N ALA A 173 -10.98 22.88 -16.61
CA ALA A 173 -9.54 23.11 -16.63
C ALA A 173 -8.99 23.34 -18.06
N GLN A 174 -9.57 22.69 -19.07
CA GLN A 174 -9.24 22.94 -20.47
C GLN A 174 -9.74 24.32 -20.94
N ALA A 175 -10.94 24.73 -20.53
CA ALA A 175 -11.50 26.04 -20.87
C ALA A 175 -10.70 27.20 -20.24
N THR A 176 -10.10 27.01 -19.07
CA THR A 176 -9.25 28.01 -18.40
C THR A 176 -7.76 27.91 -18.78
N GLY A 177 -7.38 26.91 -19.58
CA GLY A 177 -5.99 26.68 -19.99
C GLY A 177 -5.10 26.07 -18.89
N GLU A 178 -5.68 25.57 -17.80
CA GLU A 178 -4.99 24.88 -16.71
C GLU A 178 -4.60 23.43 -17.08
N LEU A 179 -5.29 22.84 -18.05
CA LEU A 179 -5.03 21.49 -18.56
C LEU A 179 -5.05 21.48 -20.08
N TRP A 180 -4.17 20.67 -20.68
CA TRP A 180 -4.10 20.53 -22.14
C TRP A 180 -5.28 19.70 -22.68
N SER A 181 -5.63 19.96 -23.94
CA SER A 181 -6.71 19.25 -24.64
C SER A 181 -6.21 17.94 -25.24
N LEU A 182 -6.96 16.87 -25.03
CA LEU A 182 -6.76 15.61 -25.73
C LEU A 182 -7.24 15.82 -27.18
N GLU A 183 -6.32 15.93 -28.13
CA GLU A 183 -6.65 16.03 -29.57
C GLU A 183 -7.37 14.78 -30.10
#